data_AF-A0A2E7BKH7-F1
#
_entry.id   AF-A0A2E7BKH7-F1
#
_cell.length_a   1.000
_cell.length_b   1.000
_cell.length_c   1.000
_cell.angle_alpha   90.00
_cell.angle_beta   90.00
_cell.angle_gamma   90.00
#
_symmetry.space_group_name_H-M   'P 1'
#
loop_
_entity.id
_entity.type
_entity.pdbx_description
1 polymer ?
#
loop_
_entity_poly.entity_id
_entity_poly.type
_entity_poly.pdbx_seq_one_letter_code
_entity_poly.pdbx_strand_id
1 'polypeptide(L)'
;MGKWFKGSKVLTAITAATLGAVVSVAVSGIAGQGQVEFERPAVTPDGRPNFNGVWQANNEAHWDLEAHEALPGMVMQQGVYSYEYARVPAAPVLALGAAAGVPGSLGVVQGDGRIPYKPEALSLKGENAENWIDRDPELKCYLPGIPRAMYMPYPFQIVQGTNKIHMTFGFSNAARVIHLDEVDLPPDYTYMGHSLGRWEENTLVVEVTEFNGKNWLDRAGNFHSEGLQLTERFTALSSDAIWYEATFNDPDTFTEPWTIAMPLYRRLEPNATVLDYPCIEFAEEFMYGHLRREQLVKRWEGETMIVEITRKVPPGDRLHEWYRR
;
A
#
# COMPACT_ATOMS: atom_id res chain seq x y z
N MET A 1 34.99 -63.18 37.60
CA MET A 1 33.80 -63.21 38.48
C MET A 1 32.57 -63.27 37.57
N GLY A 2 32.05 -64.44 37.22
CA GLY A 2 31.10 -65.20 38.06
C GLY A 2 29.66 -64.81 37.67
N LYS A 3 29.19 -65.20 36.47
CA LYS A 3 28.11 -66.18 36.23
C LYS A 3 26.79 -65.89 36.99
N TRP A 4 25.69 -65.68 36.26
CA TRP A 4 24.71 -66.77 36.12
C TRP A 4 23.74 -66.61 34.93
N PHE A 5 23.62 -67.74 34.23
CA PHE A 5 22.79 -68.06 33.09
C PHE A 5 21.41 -68.56 33.55
N LYS A 6 20.41 -68.42 32.68
CA LYS A 6 19.46 -69.45 32.21
C LYS A 6 18.58 -68.75 31.16
N GLY A 7 18.59 -69.01 29.86
CA GLY A 7 18.92 -70.22 29.11
C GLY A 7 17.61 -70.84 28.61
N SER A 8 17.33 -70.73 27.30
CA SER A 8 16.89 -71.86 26.48
C SER A 8 16.86 -71.49 25.00
N LYS A 9 17.46 -72.35 24.17
CA LYS A 9 17.45 -72.30 22.70
C LYS A 9 16.25 -73.11 22.22
N VAL A 10 15.52 -72.63 21.21
CA VAL A 10 14.94 -73.52 20.18
C VAL A 10 14.92 -72.77 18.85
N LEU A 11 15.57 -73.36 17.86
CA LEU A 11 15.53 -73.00 16.45
C LEU A 11 14.47 -73.89 15.81
N THR A 12 13.41 -73.32 15.23
CA THR A 12 12.61 -74.01 14.20
C THR A 12 11.98 -72.99 13.26
N ALA A 13 12.49 -72.95 12.04
CA ALA A 13 11.83 -72.32 10.90
C ALA A 13 10.78 -73.30 10.36
N ILE A 14 9.48 -72.94 10.40
CA ILE A 14 8.40 -73.57 9.64
C ILE A 14 7.41 -72.49 9.19
N THR A 15 7.50 -72.18 7.90
CA THR A 15 6.44 -71.79 6.94
C THR A 15 5.08 -71.25 7.43
N ALA A 16 4.81 -70.01 6.99
CA ALA A 16 3.59 -69.52 6.35
C ALA A 16 2.19 -69.93 6.90
N ALA A 17 1.50 -68.96 7.51
CA ALA A 17 0.08 -68.75 7.29
C ALA A 17 -0.26 -67.28 7.55
N THR A 18 -0.50 -66.56 6.46
CA THR A 18 -1.02 -65.19 6.38
C THR A 18 -2.42 -65.10 6.95
N LEU A 19 -2.64 -64.18 7.91
CA LEU A 19 -3.91 -63.51 8.14
C LEU A 19 -3.59 -62.12 8.71
N GLY A 20 -3.32 -61.18 7.80
CA GLY A 20 -3.17 -59.77 8.14
C GLY A 20 -4.55 -59.19 8.46
N ALA A 21 -4.75 -58.77 9.71
CA ALA A 21 -5.86 -57.89 10.06
C ALA A 21 -5.57 -56.51 9.47
N VAL A 22 -6.27 -56.17 8.38
CA VAL A 22 -6.30 -54.81 7.83
C VAL A 22 -7.09 -53.95 8.79
N VAL A 23 -6.39 -53.12 9.57
CA VAL A 23 -7.01 -51.98 10.26
C VAL A 23 -7.31 -50.94 9.20
N SER A 24 -8.55 -50.90 8.72
CA SER A 24 -9.03 -49.84 7.84
C SER A 24 -9.06 -48.53 8.63
N VAL A 25 -8.02 -47.71 8.49
CA VAL A 25 -8.09 -46.30 8.87
C VAL A 25 -9.03 -45.63 7.87
N ALA A 26 -10.26 -45.36 8.30
CA ALA A 26 -11.16 -44.50 7.56
C ALA A 26 -10.55 -43.09 7.52
N VAL A 27 -9.89 -42.75 6.41
CA VAL A 27 -9.56 -41.36 6.10
C VAL A 27 -10.88 -40.70 5.75
N SER A 28 -11.50 -40.05 6.74
CA SER A 28 -12.55 -39.08 6.48
C SER A 28 -11.91 -37.95 5.67
N GLY A 29 -12.11 -37.97 4.35
CA GLY A 29 -11.73 -36.87 3.49
C GLY A 29 -12.38 -35.60 4.01
N ILE A 30 -11.57 -34.59 4.33
CA ILE A 30 -12.05 -33.22 4.52
C ILE A 30 -12.37 -32.69 3.11
N ALA A 31 -13.47 -33.18 2.54
CA ALA A 31 -14.10 -32.60 1.38
C ALA A 31 -15.02 -31.49 1.89
N GLY A 32 -14.44 -30.30 2.03
CA GLY A 32 -15.12 -29.16 2.59
C GLY A 32 -14.36 -27.86 2.37
N GLN A 33 -13.67 -27.71 1.23
CA GLN A 33 -13.46 -26.36 0.71
C GLN A 33 -14.81 -25.92 0.14
N GLY A 34 -15.65 -25.32 0.99
CA GLY A 34 -16.76 -24.53 0.48
C GLY A 34 -16.17 -23.49 -0.46
N GLN A 35 -16.52 -23.54 -1.74
CA GLN A 35 -16.29 -22.40 -2.61
C GLN A 35 -17.00 -21.23 -1.93
N VAL A 36 -16.24 -20.17 -1.60
CA VAL A 36 -16.85 -18.92 -1.17
C VAL A 36 -17.66 -18.45 -2.37
N GLU A 37 -18.97 -18.65 -2.31
CA GLU A 37 -19.90 -18.15 -3.32
C GLU A 37 -19.95 -16.64 -3.10
N PHE A 38 -19.12 -15.91 -3.85
CA PHE A 38 -19.19 -14.47 -3.88
C PHE A 38 -20.55 -14.09 -4.45
N GLU A 39 -21.35 -13.37 -3.67
CA GLU A 39 -22.61 -12.81 -4.14
C GLU A 39 -22.34 -12.01 -5.41
N ARG A 40 -23.15 -12.25 -6.44
CA ARG A 40 -22.94 -11.59 -7.74
C ARG A 40 -22.93 -10.08 -7.53
N PRO A 41 -21.96 -9.35 -8.08
CA PRO A 41 -21.93 -7.91 -8.01
C PRO A 41 -23.27 -7.33 -8.46
N ALA A 42 -23.75 -6.31 -7.75
CA ALA A 42 -24.90 -5.55 -8.21
C ALA A 42 -24.65 -5.03 -9.63
N VAL A 43 -25.70 -4.94 -10.45
CA VAL A 43 -25.60 -4.43 -11.81
C VAL A 43 -26.31 -3.10 -11.95
N THR A 44 -25.78 -2.24 -12.81
CA THR A 44 -26.43 -1.00 -13.23
C THR A 44 -27.59 -1.28 -14.20
N PRO A 45 -28.49 -0.30 -14.47
CA PRO A 45 -29.59 -0.50 -15.41
C PRO A 45 -29.18 -0.91 -16.84
N ASP A 46 -27.97 -0.56 -17.27
CA ASP A 46 -27.37 -0.96 -18.55
C ASP A 46 -26.62 -2.31 -18.49
N GLY A 47 -26.73 -3.04 -17.37
CA GLY A 47 -26.22 -4.41 -17.22
C GLY A 47 -24.73 -4.52 -16.91
N ARG A 48 -24.05 -3.40 -16.61
CA ARG A 48 -22.65 -3.40 -16.18
C ARG A 48 -22.54 -3.66 -14.67
N PRO A 49 -21.39 -4.13 -14.17
CA PRO A 49 -21.13 -4.14 -12.74
C PRO A 49 -21.29 -2.74 -12.13
N ASN A 50 -21.89 -2.69 -10.94
CA ASN A 50 -22.15 -1.47 -10.20
C ASN A 50 -21.04 -1.20 -9.19
N PHE A 51 -20.19 -0.24 -9.53
CA PHE A 51 -19.11 0.23 -8.66
C PHE A 51 -19.51 1.40 -7.76
N ASN A 52 -20.76 1.90 -7.81
CA ASN A 52 -21.19 3.00 -6.94
C ASN A 52 -20.99 2.65 -5.47
N GLY A 53 -20.31 3.53 -4.73
CA GLY A 53 -20.04 3.33 -3.30
C GLY A 53 -18.81 4.07 -2.81
N VAL A 54 -18.56 3.95 -1.50
CA VAL A 54 -17.32 4.38 -0.87
C VAL A 54 -16.41 3.15 -0.71
N TRP A 55 -15.18 3.28 -1.16
CA TRP A 55 -14.19 2.22 -1.28
C TRP A 55 -12.88 2.65 -0.62
N GLN A 56 -12.04 1.68 -0.27
CA GLN A 56 -10.73 1.93 0.31
C GLN A 56 -9.81 0.74 0.05
N ALA A 57 -8.53 1.00 -0.23
CA ALA A 57 -7.50 -0.02 -0.15
C ALA A 57 -7.15 -0.28 1.32
N ASN A 58 -7.10 -1.55 1.71
CA ASN A 58 -6.73 -1.95 3.06
C ASN A 58 -5.38 -2.69 3.03
N ASN A 59 -4.31 -1.94 2.78
CA ASN A 59 -2.94 -2.43 2.65
C ASN A 59 -1.90 -1.32 2.91
N GLU A 60 -0.63 -1.68 2.80
CA GLU A 60 0.52 -0.81 3.07
C GLU A 60 1.15 -0.22 1.80
N ALA A 61 0.49 -0.33 0.63
CA ALA A 61 1.02 0.10 -0.67
C ALA A 61 1.38 1.61 -0.72
N HIS A 62 0.75 2.44 0.10
CA HIS A 62 1.11 3.86 0.26
C HIS A 62 2.50 4.08 0.88
N TRP A 63 3.01 3.10 1.63
CA TRP A 63 4.35 3.14 2.23
C TRP A 63 5.42 2.67 1.24
N ASP A 64 5.23 1.48 0.67
CA ASP A 64 6.04 0.92 -0.41
C ASP A 64 5.18 -0.08 -1.20
N LEU A 65 5.25 -0.02 -2.53
CA LEU A 65 4.62 -1.00 -3.41
C LEU A 65 5.31 -2.37 -3.34
N GLU A 66 6.63 -2.40 -3.11
CA GLU A 66 7.40 -3.63 -2.93
C GLU A 66 7.21 -4.19 -1.50
N ALA A 67 7.54 -5.45 -1.28
CA ALA A 67 7.50 -6.04 0.06
C ALA A 67 8.58 -5.41 0.97
N HIS A 68 8.22 -5.15 2.23
CA HIS A 68 9.15 -4.59 3.22
C HIS A 68 8.81 -4.99 4.65
N GLU A 69 9.83 -5.00 5.51
CA GLU A 69 9.64 -5.21 6.94
C GLU A 69 9.07 -3.95 7.62
N ALA A 70 8.53 -4.14 8.82
CA ALA A 70 8.09 -3.01 9.64
C ALA A 70 9.29 -2.15 10.06
N LEU A 71 9.10 -0.82 10.03
CA LEU A 71 10.10 0.14 10.48
C LEU A 71 9.68 0.81 11.78
N PRO A 72 10.61 1.08 12.71
CA PRO A 72 10.29 1.72 13.98
C PRO A 72 9.95 3.22 13.85
N GLY A 73 10.09 3.80 12.66
CA GLY A 73 9.81 5.21 12.38
C GLY A 73 9.67 5.48 10.88
N MET A 74 8.89 6.50 10.51
CA MET A 74 8.73 6.96 9.12
C MET A 74 10.04 7.57 8.56
N VAL A 75 10.84 8.20 9.41
CA VAL A 75 12.13 8.80 9.04
C VAL A 75 13.24 8.13 9.85
N MET A 76 14.19 7.52 9.16
CA MET A 76 15.24 6.70 9.75
C MET A 76 16.61 7.34 9.50
N GLN A 77 17.49 7.35 10.51
CA GLN A 77 18.88 7.82 10.41
C GLN A 77 19.85 6.74 10.87
N GLN A 78 21.12 6.88 10.50
CA GLN A 78 22.16 5.98 11.00
C GLN A 78 22.32 6.14 12.52
N GLY A 79 22.33 5.02 13.24
CA GLY A 79 22.63 4.99 14.67
C GLY A 79 24.13 5.10 14.97
N VAL A 80 24.49 4.84 16.23
CA VAL A 80 25.89 4.87 16.70
C VAL A 80 26.75 3.78 16.06
N TYR A 81 26.15 2.66 15.69
CA TYR A 81 26.84 1.57 15.01
C TYR A 81 26.76 1.74 13.50
N SER A 82 27.81 1.38 12.78
CA SER A 82 27.90 1.53 11.31
C SER A 82 27.21 0.42 10.51
N TYR A 83 26.39 -0.41 11.16
CA TYR A 83 25.67 -1.48 10.47
C TYR A 83 24.39 -0.94 9.85
N GLU A 84 24.02 -1.44 8.67
CA GLU A 84 22.80 -1.04 7.97
C GLU A 84 21.53 -1.28 8.80
N TYR A 85 21.49 -2.38 9.57
CA TYR A 85 20.37 -2.68 10.48
C TYR A 85 20.35 -1.83 11.76
N ALA A 86 21.38 -1.02 12.01
CA ALA A 86 21.47 -0.17 13.19
C ALA A 86 20.85 1.22 12.97
N ARG A 87 19.90 1.34 12.06
CA ARG A 87 19.13 2.58 11.85
C ARG A 87 18.13 2.79 12.98
N VAL A 88 17.95 4.05 13.35
CA VAL A 88 17.04 4.49 14.41
C VAL A 88 16.14 5.62 13.91
N PRO A 89 14.95 5.83 14.50
CA PRO A 89 14.12 6.97 14.14
C PRO A 89 14.87 8.30 14.28
N ALA A 90 14.70 9.18 13.29
CA ALA A 90 15.31 10.50 13.26
C ALA A 90 14.59 11.50 14.18
N ALA A 91 15.27 12.61 14.51
CA ALA A 91 14.79 13.61 15.45
C ALA A 91 13.36 14.16 15.22
N PRO A 92 12.80 14.31 13.99
CA PRO A 92 11.42 14.79 13.89
C PRO A 92 10.39 13.76 14.39
N VAL A 93 10.67 12.46 14.29
CA VAL A 93 9.69 11.40 14.60
C VAL A 93 10.05 10.59 15.86
N LEU A 94 11.26 10.73 16.39
CA LEU A 94 11.73 9.98 17.56
C LEU A 94 10.78 10.13 18.76
N ALA A 95 10.20 11.31 18.95
CA ALA A 95 9.31 11.57 20.08
C ALA A 95 7.97 10.81 19.98
N LEU A 96 7.53 10.44 18.78
CA LEU A 96 6.28 9.72 18.53
C LEU A 96 6.39 8.23 18.93
N GLY A 97 7.61 7.68 19.00
CA GLY A 97 7.83 6.27 19.27
C GLY A 97 7.09 5.38 18.28
N ALA A 98 6.49 4.28 18.76
CA ALA A 98 5.77 3.32 17.92
C ALA A 98 4.57 3.92 17.16
N ALA A 99 4.05 5.09 17.57
CA ALA A 99 2.98 5.76 16.84
C ALA A 99 3.41 6.27 15.45
N ALA A 100 4.71 6.42 15.21
CA ALA A 100 5.28 6.73 13.90
C ALA A 100 5.86 5.48 13.20
N GLY A 101 5.53 4.27 13.66
CA GLY A 101 5.97 3.05 13.02
C GLY A 101 5.36 2.88 11.63
N VAL A 102 6.12 2.29 10.72
CA VAL A 102 5.62 1.86 9.40
C VAL A 102 5.33 0.36 9.50
N PRO A 103 4.09 -0.11 9.25
CA PRO A 103 3.78 -1.53 9.23
C PRO A 103 4.57 -2.28 8.15
N GLY A 104 4.81 -3.58 8.33
CA GLY A 104 5.39 -4.40 7.26
C GLY A 104 4.36 -4.74 6.20
N SER A 105 4.82 -4.98 4.97
CA SER A 105 3.98 -5.23 3.80
C SER A 105 4.44 -6.48 3.04
N LEU A 106 3.48 -7.21 2.47
CA LEU A 106 3.76 -8.26 1.48
C LEU A 106 4.03 -7.69 0.07
N GLY A 107 3.83 -6.39 -0.12
CA GLY A 107 3.88 -5.75 -1.43
C GLY A 107 2.63 -6.02 -2.27
N VAL A 108 2.46 -5.23 -3.33
CA VAL A 108 1.36 -5.36 -4.30
C VAL A 108 1.85 -5.54 -5.74
N VAL A 109 3.16 -5.43 -5.96
CA VAL A 109 3.82 -5.69 -7.24
C VAL A 109 3.67 -7.16 -7.61
N GLN A 110 3.21 -7.43 -8.83
CA GLN A 110 3.04 -8.78 -9.36
C GLN A 110 4.38 -9.38 -9.81
N GLY A 111 4.37 -10.65 -10.23
CA GLY A 111 5.57 -11.32 -10.72
C GLY A 111 6.53 -11.69 -9.60
N ASP A 112 7.78 -11.23 -9.69
CA ASP A 112 8.81 -11.44 -8.65
C ASP A 112 8.72 -10.42 -7.50
N GLY A 113 7.73 -9.51 -7.55
CA GLY A 113 7.51 -8.49 -6.55
C GLY A 113 8.50 -7.31 -6.62
N ARG A 114 9.24 -7.19 -7.73
CA ARG A 114 10.22 -6.12 -7.93
C ARG A 114 9.78 -5.14 -9.02
N ILE A 115 10.06 -3.86 -8.81
CA ILE A 115 9.84 -2.83 -9.84
C ILE A 115 11.06 -2.82 -10.80
N PRO A 116 10.88 -3.02 -12.12
CA PRO A 116 11.98 -3.17 -13.07
C PRO A 116 12.54 -1.80 -13.50
N TYR A 117 13.15 -1.07 -12.56
CA TYR A 117 13.79 0.21 -12.86
C TYR A 117 15.01 0.05 -13.78
N LYS A 118 15.23 1.05 -14.65
CA LYS A 118 16.54 1.25 -15.26
C LYS A 118 17.58 1.61 -14.18
N PRO A 119 18.87 1.32 -14.38
CA PRO A 119 19.91 1.58 -13.37
C PRO A 119 19.95 3.03 -12.87
N GLU A 120 19.85 4.02 -13.75
CA GLU A 120 19.83 5.44 -13.41
C GLU A 120 18.59 5.84 -12.61
N ALA A 121 17.43 5.28 -12.96
CA ALA A 121 16.17 5.53 -12.27
C ALA A 121 16.15 4.86 -10.89
N LEU A 122 16.74 3.68 -10.76
CA LEU A 122 16.90 3.00 -9.47
C LEU A 122 17.79 3.79 -8.50
N SER A 123 18.86 4.42 -9.01
CA SER A 123 19.69 5.33 -8.21
C SER A 123 18.87 6.51 -7.69
N LEU A 124 18.08 7.15 -8.56
CA LEU A 124 17.21 8.25 -8.17
C LEU A 124 16.13 7.82 -7.17
N LYS A 125 15.55 6.62 -7.32
CA LYS A 125 14.60 6.03 -6.35
C LYS A 125 15.26 5.90 -4.98
N GLY A 126 16.50 5.44 -4.92
CA GLY A 126 17.29 5.35 -3.68
C GLY A 126 17.49 6.72 -3.02
N GLU A 127 17.93 7.72 -3.79
CA GLU A 127 18.08 9.10 -3.29
C GLU A 127 16.75 9.69 -2.80
N ASN A 128 15.66 9.40 -3.51
CA ASN A 128 14.31 9.80 -3.14
C ASN A 128 13.90 9.17 -1.80
N ALA A 129 14.11 7.86 -1.63
CA ALA A 129 13.80 7.15 -0.39
C ALA A 129 14.58 7.71 0.81
N GLU A 130 15.86 8.07 0.62
CA GLU A 130 16.68 8.66 1.68
C GLU A 130 16.22 10.07 2.09
N ASN A 131 15.67 10.83 1.14
CA ASN A 131 15.31 12.24 1.32
C ASN A 131 13.79 12.48 1.18
N TRP A 132 12.98 11.44 1.42
CA TRP A 132 11.55 11.47 1.10
C TRP A 132 10.78 12.55 1.87
N ILE A 133 11.21 12.87 3.09
CA ILE A 133 10.57 13.93 3.90
C ILE A 133 10.64 15.31 3.23
N ASP A 134 11.67 15.56 2.42
CA ASP A 134 11.86 16.82 1.72
C ASP A 134 11.34 16.77 0.28
N ARG A 135 11.42 15.57 -0.33
CA ARG A 135 11.19 15.36 -1.76
C ARG A 135 9.80 14.81 -2.12
N ASP A 136 9.11 14.08 -1.23
CA ASP A 136 7.77 13.53 -1.54
C ASP A 136 6.77 14.68 -1.72
N PRO A 137 6.22 14.89 -2.93
CA PRO A 137 5.28 15.96 -3.22
C PRO A 137 4.00 15.88 -2.39
N GLU A 138 3.60 14.69 -1.95
CA GLU A 138 2.40 14.45 -1.13
C GLU A 138 2.45 15.22 0.18
N LEU A 139 3.65 15.35 0.79
CA LEU A 139 3.83 16.09 2.05
C LEU A 139 3.60 17.60 1.92
N LYS A 140 3.67 18.11 0.69
CA LYS A 140 3.34 19.50 0.33
C LYS A 140 1.93 19.61 -0.25
N CYS A 141 1.13 18.56 -0.14
CA CYS A 141 -0.25 18.47 -0.60
C CYS A 141 -0.43 18.63 -2.11
N TYR A 142 0.62 18.37 -2.90
CA TYR A 142 0.44 18.14 -4.32
C TYR A 142 -0.40 16.88 -4.53
N LEU A 143 -1.21 16.87 -5.59
CA LEU A 143 -2.10 15.76 -5.87
C LEU A 143 -1.29 14.47 -6.09
N PRO A 144 -1.73 13.34 -5.51
CA PRO A 144 -0.96 12.09 -5.49
C PRO A 144 -0.86 11.43 -6.87
N GLY A 145 -1.74 11.80 -7.80
CA GLY A 145 -1.86 11.16 -9.10
C GLY A 145 -2.47 9.76 -9.04
N ILE A 146 -2.55 9.13 -10.20
CA ILE A 146 -3.03 7.76 -10.37
C ILE A 146 -1.83 6.88 -10.75
N PRO A 147 -1.61 5.74 -10.08
CA PRO A 147 -2.57 5.07 -9.19
C PRO A 147 -2.44 5.38 -7.70
N ARG A 148 -1.53 6.26 -7.24
CA ARG A 148 -1.32 6.49 -5.79
C ARG A 148 -2.60 6.80 -5.03
N ALA A 149 -3.46 7.67 -5.56
CA ALA A 149 -4.75 7.99 -4.93
C ALA A 149 -5.63 6.77 -4.63
N MET A 150 -5.51 5.68 -5.39
CA MET A 150 -6.32 4.46 -5.25
C MET A 150 -5.95 3.63 -4.02
N TYR A 151 -4.73 3.80 -3.49
CA TYR A 151 -4.22 3.01 -2.37
C TYR A 151 -3.65 3.83 -1.23
N MET A 152 -3.91 5.14 -1.21
CA MET A 152 -3.71 5.95 -0.01
C MET A 152 -4.61 5.44 1.13
N PRO A 153 -4.24 5.67 2.41
CA PRO A 153 -5.02 5.23 3.57
C PRO A 153 -6.29 6.06 3.81
N TYR A 154 -6.90 6.59 2.74
CA TYR A 154 -8.12 7.39 2.77
C TYR A 154 -9.20 6.73 1.90
N PRO A 155 -10.47 6.78 2.31
CA PRO A 155 -11.57 6.34 1.46
C PRO A 155 -11.71 7.21 0.21
N PHE A 156 -12.28 6.63 -0.84
CA PHE A 156 -12.71 7.36 -2.04
C PHE A 156 -14.10 6.90 -2.47
N GLN A 157 -14.84 7.76 -3.15
CA GLN A 157 -16.19 7.48 -3.61
C GLN A 157 -16.19 7.33 -5.12
N ILE A 158 -16.83 6.27 -5.60
CA ILE A 158 -17.15 6.08 -7.01
C ILE A 158 -18.62 6.46 -7.23
N VAL A 159 -18.85 7.35 -8.18
CA VAL A 159 -20.18 7.68 -8.72
C VAL A 159 -20.17 7.34 -10.21
N GLN A 160 -20.85 6.26 -10.56
CA GLN A 160 -20.88 5.71 -11.91
C GLN A 160 -22.14 6.19 -12.63
N GLY A 161 -21.96 7.00 -13.66
CA GLY A 161 -22.98 7.35 -14.65
C GLY A 161 -22.83 6.53 -15.93
N THR A 162 -23.66 6.84 -16.92
CA THR A 162 -23.69 6.12 -18.21
C THR A 162 -22.47 6.43 -19.09
N ASN A 163 -22.06 7.71 -19.14
CA ASN A 163 -20.96 8.16 -20.01
C ASN A 163 -19.70 8.52 -19.25
N LYS A 164 -19.77 8.61 -17.92
CA LYS A 164 -18.62 8.98 -17.09
C LYS A 164 -18.73 8.38 -15.70
N ILE A 165 -17.58 8.12 -15.11
CA ILE A 165 -17.44 7.69 -13.73
C ILE A 165 -16.63 8.77 -13.01
N HIS A 166 -17.22 9.36 -11.96
CA HIS A 166 -16.53 10.32 -11.12
C HIS A 166 -15.95 9.61 -9.90
N MET A 167 -14.71 9.94 -9.55
CA MET A 167 -14.08 9.47 -8.32
C MET A 167 -13.64 10.67 -7.49
N THR A 168 -14.04 10.69 -6.23
CA THR A 168 -13.61 11.70 -5.24
C THR A 168 -12.81 11.00 -4.17
N PHE A 169 -11.61 11.49 -3.87
CA PHE A 169 -10.72 10.91 -2.87
C PHE A 169 -10.77 11.75 -1.59
N GLY A 170 -10.59 11.12 -0.44
CA GLY A 170 -10.54 11.84 0.83
C GLY A 170 -9.28 12.69 1.00
N PHE A 171 -8.21 12.45 0.22
CA PHE A 171 -6.98 13.24 0.32
C PHE A 171 -7.08 14.55 -0.45
N SER A 172 -7.10 15.67 0.28
CA SER A 172 -7.21 17.00 -0.33
C SER A 172 -8.45 17.08 -1.24
N ASN A 173 -8.44 18.02 -2.19
CA ASN A 173 -9.44 18.11 -3.24
C ASN A 173 -9.20 17.14 -4.42
N ALA A 174 -8.52 16.01 -4.19
CA ALA A 174 -8.21 15.05 -5.25
C ALA A 174 -9.50 14.42 -5.81
N ALA A 175 -9.66 14.50 -7.12
CA ALA A 175 -10.76 13.91 -7.86
C ALA A 175 -10.30 13.54 -9.27
N ARG A 176 -11.02 12.60 -9.90
CA ARG A 176 -10.85 12.30 -11.32
C ARG A 176 -12.18 11.97 -11.97
N VAL A 177 -12.21 12.13 -13.29
CA VAL A 177 -13.30 11.66 -14.15
C VAL A 177 -12.72 10.64 -15.11
N ILE A 178 -13.34 9.46 -15.14
CA ILE A 178 -13.11 8.44 -16.18
C ILE A 178 -14.19 8.64 -17.23
N HIS A 179 -13.80 9.03 -18.43
CA HIS A 179 -14.70 9.20 -19.57
C HIS A 179 -14.97 7.85 -20.23
N LEU A 180 -16.24 7.55 -20.52
CA LEU A 180 -16.66 6.35 -21.26
C LEU A 180 -17.08 6.70 -22.70
N ASP A 181 -17.08 7.98 -23.02
CA ASP A 181 -17.29 8.57 -24.34
C ASP A 181 -16.01 9.24 -24.85
N GLU A 182 -16.02 9.58 -26.14
CA GLU A 182 -14.92 10.33 -26.75
C GLU A 182 -14.91 11.77 -26.23
N VAL A 183 -13.76 12.21 -25.73
CA VAL A 183 -13.52 13.56 -25.24
C VAL A 183 -12.18 14.07 -25.73
N ASP A 184 -12.09 15.39 -25.89
CA ASP A 184 -10.82 16.04 -26.20
C ASP A 184 -9.81 15.83 -25.07
N LEU A 185 -8.54 15.71 -25.45
CA LEU A 185 -7.42 15.67 -24.50
C LEU A 185 -7.37 16.96 -23.66
N PRO A 186 -6.84 16.90 -22.44
CA PRO A 186 -6.66 18.08 -21.62
C PRO A 186 -5.70 19.06 -22.33
N PRO A 187 -5.82 20.37 -22.07
CA PRO A 187 -4.96 21.37 -22.70
C PRO A 187 -3.51 21.33 -22.20
N ASP A 188 -3.22 20.59 -21.13
CA ASP A 188 -1.91 20.45 -20.51
C ASP A 188 -1.83 19.16 -19.66
N TYR A 189 -0.62 18.76 -19.28
CA TYR A 189 -0.34 17.64 -18.40
C TYR A 189 -0.87 17.87 -16.98
N THR A 190 -1.36 16.82 -16.33
CA THR A 190 -2.00 16.90 -15.02
C THR A 190 -1.38 15.95 -14.00
N TYR A 191 -1.61 16.18 -12.72
CA TYR A 191 -1.20 15.23 -11.68
C TYR A 191 -2.00 13.92 -11.74
N MET A 192 -3.31 14.01 -12.00
CA MET A 192 -4.24 12.86 -11.96
C MET A 192 -4.30 12.08 -13.28
N GLY A 193 -3.64 12.59 -14.33
CA GLY A 193 -3.75 12.07 -15.69
C GLY A 193 -5.12 12.30 -16.31
N HIS A 194 -5.25 11.87 -17.56
CA HIS A 194 -6.49 11.85 -18.33
C HIS A 194 -6.98 10.41 -18.49
N SER A 195 -8.17 10.10 -17.98
CA SER A 195 -8.68 8.73 -17.90
C SER A 195 -9.75 8.43 -18.95
N LEU A 196 -9.48 7.47 -19.84
CA LEU A 196 -10.40 6.95 -20.85
C LEU A 196 -10.75 5.49 -20.53
N GLY A 197 -12.02 5.25 -20.19
CA GLY A 197 -12.56 3.97 -19.79
C GLY A 197 -13.34 3.27 -20.90
N ARG A 198 -13.28 1.95 -20.91
CA ARG A 198 -14.11 1.06 -21.72
C ARG A 198 -14.47 -0.18 -20.92
N TRP A 199 -15.54 -0.84 -21.32
CA TRP A 199 -15.92 -2.11 -20.71
C TRP A 199 -15.47 -3.30 -21.56
N GLU A 200 -14.69 -4.18 -20.96
CA GLU A 200 -14.37 -5.51 -21.48
C GLU A 200 -15.16 -6.51 -20.64
N GLU A 201 -16.30 -6.97 -21.17
CA GLU A 201 -17.26 -7.80 -20.43
C GLU A 201 -17.70 -7.15 -19.11
N ASN A 202 -17.21 -7.68 -17.98
CA ASN A 202 -17.48 -7.22 -16.60
C ASN A 202 -16.30 -6.47 -15.97
N THR A 203 -15.28 -6.13 -16.76
CA THR A 203 -14.11 -5.37 -16.29
C THR A 203 -14.15 -3.98 -16.91
N LEU A 204 -14.06 -2.95 -16.08
CA LEU A 204 -13.78 -1.60 -16.56
C LEU A 204 -12.27 -1.49 -16.76
N VAL A 205 -11.86 -1.20 -17.99
CA VAL A 205 -10.46 -0.98 -18.35
C VAL A 205 -10.27 0.48 -18.65
N VAL A 206 -9.30 1.11 -17.98
CA VAL A 206 -9.07 2.54 -18.06
C VAL A 206 -7.64 2.77 -18.50
N GLU A 207 -7.46 3.47 -19.62
CA GLU A 207 -6.16 4.02 -19.99
C GLU A 207 -6.01 5.40 -19.33
N VAL A 208 -4.87 5.65 -18.72
CA VAL A 208 -4.52 6.94 -18.13
C VAL A 208 -3.22 7.44 -18.74
N THR A 209 -3.27 8.64 -19.31
CA THR A 209 -2.14 9.33 -19.94
C THR A 209 -2.07 10.78 -19.47
N GLU A 210 -1.26 11.62 -20.13
CA GLU A 210 -1.14 13.05 -19.85
C GLU A 210 -0.77 13.38 -18.39
N PHE A 211 0.14 12.60 -17.82
CA PHE A 211 0.73 12.89 -16.51
C PHE A 211 1.77 14.00 -16.61
N ASN A 212 1.99 14.75 -15.54
CA ASN A 212 3.05 15.77 -15.47
C ASN A 212 4.38 15.26 -14.91
N GLY A 213 4.46 13.99 -14.49
CA GLY A 213 5.66 13.36 -13.92
C GLY A 213 6.15 13.92 -12.59
N LYS A 214 5.31 14.69 -11.86
CA LYS A 214 5.72 15.42 -10.64
C LYS A 214 5.28 14.76 -9.34
N ASN A 215 4.55 13.64 -9.39
CA ASN A 215 4.11 12.88 -8.23
C ASN A 215 4.95 11.61 -8.04
N TRP A 216 4.91 11.06 -6.83
CA TRP A 216 5.48 9.75 -6.52
C TRP A 216 4.38 8.70 -6.42
N LEU A 217 4.78 7.43 -6.49
CA LEU A 217 3.91 6.27 -6.32
C LEU A 217 3.72 5.92 -4.84
N ASP A 218 4.73 6.11 -3.99
CA ASP A 218 4.66 5.81 -2.56
C ASP A 218 5.74 6.59 -1.78
N ARG A 219 5.83 6.33 -0.46
CA ARG A 219 6.84 6.95 0.42
C ARG A 219 8.23 6.33 0.29
N ALA A 220 8.37 5.20 -0.38
CA ALA A 220 9.65 4.53 -0.61
C ALA A 220 10.43 5.14 -1.77
N GLY A 221 9.99 6.28 -2.31
CA GLY A 221 10.66 7.01 -3.37
C GLY A 221 10.34 6.52 -4.77
N ASN A 222 9.37 5.60 -4.92
CA ASN A 222 8.98 5.10 -6.23
C ASN A 222 8.33 6.21 -7.06
N PHE A 223 8.69 6.29 -8.34
CA PHE A 223 8.27 7.38 -9.22
C PHE A 223 8.09 6.89 -10.66
N HIS A 224 7.54 7.77 -11.50
CA HIS A 224 7.40 7.58 -12.94
C HIS A 224 7.74 8.87 -13.68
N SER A 225 7.96 8.76 -14.99
CA SER A 225 8.18 9.90 -15.88
C SER A 225 6.85 10.55 -16.29
N GLU A 226 6.94 11.68 -17.00
CA GLU A 226 5.81 12.31 -17.70
C GLU A 226 5.21 11.39 -18.78
N GLY A 227 6.02 10.51 -19.37
CA GLY A 227 5.64 9.58 -20.44
C GLY A 227 4.90 8.33 -19.98
N LEU A 228 4.51 8.23 -18.70
CA LEU A 228 3.77 7.08 -18.19
C LEU A 228 2.45 6.89 -18.96
N GLN A 229 2.24 5.67 -19.44
CA GLN A 229 0.94 5.17 -19.89
C GLN A 229 0.51 4.10 -18.90
N LEU A 230 -0.62 4.32 -18.24
CA LEU A 230 -1.14 3.41 -17.23
C LEU A 230 -2.40 2.72 -17.76
N THR A 231 -2.48 1.41 -17.65
CA THR A 231 -3.70 0.64 -17.92
C THR A 231 -4.24 0.09 -16.61
N GLU A 232 -5.34 0.65 -16.11
CA GLU A 232 -6.05 0.15 -14.94
C GLU A 232 -7.14 -0.86 -15.35
N ARG A 233 -7.38 -1.86 -14.50
CA ARG A 233 -8.50 -2.80 -14.63
C ARG A 233 -9.25 -2.90 -13.31
N PHE A 234 -10.56 -2.71 -13.35
CA PHE A 234 -11.48 -2.87 -12.23
C PHE A 234 -12.40 -4.05 -12.51
N THR A 235 -12.18 -5.16 -11.80
CA THR A 235 -12.97 -6.38 -11.94
C THR A 235 -13.79 -6.58 -10.68
N ALA A 236 -15.12 -6.60 -10.80
CA ALA A 236 -15.99 -6.84 -9.66
C ALA A 236 -15.84 -8.28 -9.16
N LEU A 237 -15.41 -8.46 -7.90
CA LEU A 237 -15.35 -9.79 -7.26
C LEU A 237 -16.66 -10.12 -6.55
N SER A 238 -17.26 -9.12 -5.92
CA SER A 238 -18.56 -9.20 -5.23
C SER A 238 -19.20 -7.80 -5.16
N SER A 239 -20.31 -7.65 -4.42
CA SER A 239 -20.87 -6.34 -4.08
C SER A 239 -19.90 -5.44 -3.33
N ASP A 240 -18.97 -6.03 -2.57
CA ASP A 240 -18.17 -5.34 -1.54
C ASP A 240 -16.66 -5.42 -1.77
N ALA A 241 -16.24 -6.02 -2.89
CA ALA A 241 -14.84 -6.12 -3.27
C ALA A 241 -14.64 -5.94 -4.78
N ILE A 242 -13.67 -5.12 -5.15
CA ILE A 242 -13.17 -4.93 -6.52
C ILE A 242 -11.73 -5.42 -6.55
N TRP A 243 -11.39 -6.26 -7.53
CA TRP A 243 -9.99 -6.52 -7.89
C TRP A 243 -9.50 -5.38 -8.75
N TYR A 244 -8.48 -4.68 -8.27
CA TYR A 244 -7.86 -3.56 -8.96
C TYR A 244 -6.47 -3.95 -9.42
N GLU A 245 -6.19 -3.71 -10.70
CA GLU A 245 -4.89 -3.90 -11.31
C GLU A 245 -4.48 -2.62 -12.01
N ALA A 246 -3.20 -2.29 -11.98
CA ALA A 246 -2.65 -1.18 -12.76
C ALA A 246 -1.32 -1.60 -13.37
N THR A 247 -1.26 -1.58 -14.70
CA THR A 247 -0.05 -1.87 -15.48
C THR A 247 0.60 -0.57 -15.91
N PHE A 248 1.87 -0.43 -15.56
CA PHE A 248 2.70 0.73 -15.85
C PHE A 248 3.50 0.46 -17.10
N ASN A 249 3.34 1.28 -18.13
CA ASN A 249 4.19 1.31 -19.31
C ASN A 249 4.88 2.67 -19.38
N ASP A 250 6.11 2.73 -18.90
CA ASP A 250 6.95 3.93 -18.92
C ASP A 250 8.39 3.53 -19.29
N PRO A 251 8.69 3.53 -20.60
CA PRO A 251 10.00 3.10 -21.10
C PRO A 251 11.10 4.11 -20.79
N ASP A 252 10.81 5.29 -20.23
CA ASP A 252 11.82 6.24 -19.79
C ASP A 252 12.36 5.86 -18.40
N THR A 253 11.50 5.30 -17.53
CA THR A 253 11.85 4.94 -16.15
C THR A 253 12.16 3.44 -15.96
N PHE A 254 11.41 2.56 -16.63
CA PHE A 254 11.44 1.11 -16.41
C PHE A 254 12.04 0.35 -17.61
N THR A 255 12.56 -0.85 -17.38
CA THR A 255 13.09 -1.73 -18.43
C THR A 255 12.02 -2.53 -19.15
N GLU A 256 10.87 -2.73 -18.51
CA GLU A 256 9.69 -3.41 -19.08
C GLU A 256 8.41 -2.97 -18.35
N PRO A 257 7.22 -3.16 -18.97
CA PRO A 257 5.97 -2.93 -18.27
C PRO A 257 5.79 -3.86 -17.07
N TRP A 258 5.20 -3.34 -16.00
CA TRP A 258 4.99 -4.07 -14.75
C TRP A 258 3.62 -3.75 -14.15
N THR A 259 3.14 -4.56 -13.22
CA THR A 259 1.76 -4.48 -12.73
C THR A 259 1.72 -4.52 -11.20
N ILE A 260 0.84 -3.70 -10.61
CA ILE A 260 0.35 -3.89 -9.24
C ILE A 260 -1.04 -4.50 -9.25
N ALA A 261 -1.37 -5.29 -8.23
CA ALA A 261 -2.74 -5.76 -8.02
C ALA A 261 -3.10 -5.80 -6.54
N MET A 262 -4.32 -5.38 -6.23
CA MET A 262 -4.85 -5.39 -4.86
C MET A 262 -6.38 -5.36 -4.83
N PRO A 263 -7.00 -5.86 -3.76
CA PRO A 263 -8.42 -5.68 -3.54
C PRO A 263 -8.73 -4.27 -3.01
N LEU A 264 -9.81 -3.68 -3.52
CA LEU A 264 -10.44 -2.48 -2.97
C LEU A 264 -11.73 -2.91 -2.27
N TYR A 265 -11.90 -2.49 -1.02
CA TYR A 265 -13.00 -2.92 -0.16
C TYR A 265 -14.03 -1.81 0.01
N ARG A 266 -15.31 -2.18 -0.03
CA ARG A 266 -16.41 -1.25 0.24
C ARG A 266 -16.44 -0.89 1.73
N ARG A 267 -16.68 0.38 2.03
CA ARG A 267 -17.03 0.86 3.36
C ARG A 267 -18.49 0.52 3.67
N LEU A 268 -18.70 -0.29 4.70
CA LEU A 268 -20.01 -0.86 5.06
C LEU A 268 -20.70 -0.10 6.20
N GLU A 269 -20.07 0.93 6.75
CA GLU A 269 -20.64 1.74 7.80
C GLU A 269 -21.95 2.40 7.35
N PRO A 270 -22.97 2.49 8.23
CA PRO A 270 -24.17 3.25 7.92
C PRO A 270 -23.82 4.69 7.55
N ASN A 271 -24.31 5.16 6.39
CA ASN A 271 -24.02 6.49 5.84
C ASN A 271 -22.52 6.77 5.58
N ALA A 272 -21.75 5.73 5.23
CA ALA A 272 -20.36 5.90 4.80
C ALA A 272 -20.25 7.03 3.76
N THR A 273 -19.45 8.03 4.10
CA THR A 273 -19.22 9.23 3.29
C THR A 273 -17.72 9.50 3.28
N VAL A 274 -17.21 9.99 2.16
CA VAL A 274 -15.82 10.45 2.08
C VAL A 274 -15.70 11.76 2.86
N LEU A 275 -14.85 11.75 3.88
CA LEU A 275 -14.50 12.95 4.63
C LEU A 275 -13.25 13.57 4.01
N ASP A 276 -13.23 14.90 4.00
CA ASP A 276 -12.11 15.67 3.51
C ASP A 276 -10.92 15.56 4.48
N TYR A 277 -9.74 15.38 3.92
CA TYR A 277 -8.45 15.54 4.60
C TYR A 277 -7.86 16.86 4.11
N PRO A 278 -8.07 17.97 4.86
CA PRO A 278 -7.64 19.32 4.46
C PRO A 278 -6.12 19.45 4.58
N CYS A 279 -5.42 18.83 3.62
CA CYS A 279 -3.99 18.63 3.66
C CYS A 279 -3.26 19.98 3.69
N ILE A 280 -3.71 20.95 2.89
CA ILE A 280 -3.04 22.25 2.73
C ILE A 280 -2.92 22.94 4.10
N GLU A 281 -4.00 22.95 4.88
CA GLU A 281 -4.06 23.50 6.22
C GLU A 281 -3.13 22.75 7.19
N PHE A 282 -2.92 21.45 6.97
CA PHE A 282 -2.03 20.64 7.80
C PHE A 282 -0.55 20.80 7.42
N ALA A 283 -0.25 21.13 6.17
CA ALA A 283 1.10 21.31 5.65
C ALA A 283 1.60 22.77 5.69
N GLU A 284 0.75 23.74 6.05
CA GLU A 284 1.11 25.17 6.02
C GLU A 284 2.36 25.48 6.87
N GLU A 285 2.43 24.95 8.10
CA GLU A 285 3.61 25.14 8.97
C GLU A 285 4.86 24.46 8.41
N PHE A 286 4.69 23.32 7.75
CA PHE A 286 5.79 22.60 7.11
C PHE A 286 6.36 23.39 5.93
N MET A 287 5.51 23.97 5.08
CA MET A 287 5.93 24.71 3.89
C MET A 287 6.37 26.15 4.19
N TYR A 288 5.65 26.84 5.08
CA TYR A 288 5.74 28.29 5.23
C TYR A 288 6.06 28.74 6.66
N GLY A 289 6.27 27.82 7.61
CA GLY A 289 6.54 28.16 9.01
C GLY A 289 7.76 29.08 9.19
N HIS A 290 8.74 29.02 8.29
CA HIS A 290 9.91 29.90 8.26
C HIS A 290 9.57 31.37 7.89
N LEU A 291 8.42 31.63 7.26
CA LEU A 291 7.94 32.98 6.94
C LEU A 291 7.14 33.62 8.07
N ARG A 292 6.85 32.90 9.15
CA ARG A 292 6.12 33.45 10.30
C ARG A 292 6.92 34.55 10.97
N ARG A 293 6.22 35.62 11.38
CA ARG A 293 6.79 36.68 12.21
C ARG A 293 7.35 36.13 13.53
N GLU A 294 6.63 35.19 14.13
CA GLU A 294 7.05 34.43 15.30
C GLU A 294 7.12 32.95 14.90
N GLN A 295 8.33 32.49 14.59
CA GLN A 295 8.58 31.10 14.20
C GLN A 295 8.40 30.16 15.40
N LEU A 296 7.65 29.07 15.21
CA LEU A 296 7.47 28.02 16.23
C LEU A 296 8.66 27.07 16.30
N VAL A 297 9.40 26.96 15.19
CA VAL A 297 10.64 26.21 15.07
C VAL A 297 11.81 27.10 15.41
N LYS A 298 12.77 26.60 16.20
CA LYS A 298 13.89 27.41 16.69
C LYS A 298 14.97 27.68 15.64
N ARG A 299 15.14 26.81 14.65
CA ARG A 299 16.17 26.96 13.62
C ARG A 299 15.73 26.32 12.30
N TRP A 300 15.91 27.08 11.23
CA TRP A 300 15.83 26.63 9.84
C TRP A 300 17.22 26.75 9.22
N GLU A 301 17.62 25.75 8.43
CA GLU A 301 18.84 25.77 7.62
C GLU A 301 18.48 25.46 6.17
N GLY A 302 18.41 26.50 5.33
CA GLY A 302 17.86 26.34 3.98
C GLY A 302 16.39 25.89 4.04
N GLU A 303 16.09 24.75 3.42
CA GLU A 303 14.77 24.10 3.46
C GLU A 303 14.61 23.12 4.64
N THR A 304 15.64 22.92 5.46
CA THR A 304 15.63 21.95 6.57
C THR A 304 15.19 22.58 7.88
N MET A 305 14.30 21.88 8.60
CA MET A 305 13.73 22.29 9.87
C MET A 305 14.41 21.58 11.06
N ILE A 306 14.96 22.33 12.03
CA ILE A 306 15.51 21.77 13.27
C ILE A 306 14.53 22.00 14.43
N VAL A 307 13.90 20.92 14.88
CA VAL A 307 12.92 20.93 15.98
C VAL A 307 13.60 20.56 17.30
N GLU A 308 13.69 21.50 18.25
CA GLU A 308 14.13 21.19 19.62
C GLU A 308 12.95 20.67 20.47
N ILE A 309 12.87 19.36 20.64
CA ILE A 309 11.80 18.72 21.43
C ILE A 309 12.21 18.67 22.91
N THR A 310 11.65 19.56 23.74
CA THR A 310 11.76 19.44 25.21
C THR A 310 10.52 18.73 25.76
N ARG A 311 10.67 17.50 26.26
CA ARG A 311 9.56 16.77 26.91
C ARG A 311 9.24 17.41 28.26
N LYS A 312 8.04 17.99 28.40
CA LYS A 312 7.50 18.42 29.69
C LYS A 312 6.72 17.25 30.31
N VAL A 313 7.30 16.60 31.31
CA VAL A 313 6.59 15.62 32.13
C VAL A 313 5.88 16.38 33.26
N PRO A 314 4.55 16.27 33.41
CA PRO A 314 3.85 16.87 34.53
C PRO A 314 4.44 16.38 35.88
N PRO A 315 4.65 17.27 36.87
CA PRO A 315 5.09 16.85 38.19
C PRO A 315 4.14 15.81 38.80
N GLY A 316 4.66 14.66 39.25
CA GLY A 316 3.88 13.60 39.90
C GLY A 316 3.12 12.65 38.96
N ASP A 317 3.46 12.61 37.67
CA ASP A 317 2.89 11.64 36.73
C ASP A 317 3.28 10.20 37.11
N ARG A 318 2.35 9.49 37.76
CA ARG A 318 2.51 8.12 38.23
C ARG A 318 2.79 7.12 37.10
N LEU A 319 2.29 7.38 35.89
CA LEU A 319 2.52 6.52 34.74
C LEU A 319 3.95 6.69 34.23
N HIS A 320 4.42 7.94 34.13
CA HIS A 320 5.80 8.23 33.75
C HIS A 320 6.81 7.68 34.77
N GLU A 321 6.54 7.83 36.07
CA GLU A 321 7.39 7.29 37.12
C GLU A 321 7.42 5.76 37.15
N TRP A 322 6.33 5.09 36.74
CA TRP A 322 6.27 3.63 36.62
C TRP A 322 7.15 3.12 35.48
N TYR A 323 7.10 3.73 34.29
CA TYR A 323 7.93 3.34 33.13
C TYR A 323 9.44 3.50 33.35
N ARG A 324 9.86 4.31 34.33
CA ARG A 324 11.28 4.58 34.64
C ARG A 324 11.89 3.62 35.67
N ARG A 325 11.08 2.83 36.38
CA ARG A 325 11.52 1.85 37.38
C ARG A 325 11.77 0.49 36.73
#